data_AF-A0AA51RRJ1-F1
#
_entry.id   AF-A0AA51RRJ1-F1
#
_cell.length_a   1.000
_cell.length_b   1.000
_cell.length_c   1.000
_cell.angle_alpha   90.00
_cell.angle_beta   90.00
_cell.angle_gamma   90.00
#
_symmetry.space_group_name_H-M   'P 1'
#
loop_
_entity.id
_entity.type
_entity.pdbx_description
1 polymer ?
#
loop_
_entity_poly.entity_id
_entity_poly.type
_entity_poly.pdbx_seq_one_letter_code
_entity_poly.pdbx_strand_id
1 'polypeptide(L)' 'MLPKAVYQLLPYCYLTIAVALIVFTEHPLRWLPGIFFALSGIMVMRWRIQARKEQAINETE' A
#
# COMPACT_ATOMS: atom_id res chain seq x y z
N MET A 1 -13.61 11.77 -11.88
CA MET A 1 -12.23 11.30 -12.18
C MET A 1 -11.38 11.64 -10.97
N LEU A 2 -10.99 10.64 -10.18
CA LEU A 2 -10.17 10.89 -8.98
C LEU A 2 -8.81 11.49 -9.42
N PRO A 3 -8.27 12.49 -8.70
CA PRO A 3 -6.99 13.09 -9.06
C PRO A 3 -5.90 12.01 -9.03
N LYS A 4 -5.08 11.93 -10.10
CA LYS A 4 -3.93 11.00 -10.17
C LYS A 4 -3.05 11.06 -8.93
N ALA A 5 -2.91 12.25 -8.33
CA ALA A 5 -2.16 12.47 -7.09
C ALA A 5 -2.71 11.67 -5.90
N VAL A 6 -4.03 11.58 -5.74
CA VAL A 6 -4.68 10.80 -4.67
C VAL A 6 -4.38 9.32 -4.88
N TYR A 7 -4.44 8.84 -6.11
CA TYR A 7 -4.09 7.46 -6.45
C TYR A 7 -2.59 7.15 -6.27
N GLN A 8 -1.71 8.14 -6.46
CA GLN A 8 -0.28 8.00 -6.22
C GLN A 8 0.07 7.91 -4.72
N LEU A 9 -0.68 8.60 -3.87
CA LEU A 9 -0.51 8.65 -2.42
C LEU A 9 -1.21 7.49 -1.67
N LEU A 10 -2.22 6.86 -2.28
CA LEU A 10 -2.95 5.73 -1.71
C LEU A 10 -2.07 4.67 -1.01
N PRO A 11 -1.04 4.07 -1.67
CA PRO A 11 -0.20 3.05 -1.02
C PRO A 11 0.58 3.59 0.17
N TYR A 12 1.01 4.86 0.11
CA TYR A 12 1.70 5.51 1.22
C TYR A 12 0.74 5.72 2.39
N CYS A 13 -0.50 6.15 2.13
CA CYS A 13 -1.54 6.26 3.15
C CYS A 13 -1.80 4.92 3.86
N TYR A 14 -1.95 3.81 3.10
CA TYR A 14 -2.12 2.48 3.68
C TYR A 14 -0.94 2.06 4.56
N LEU A 15 0.30 2.32 4.12
CA LEU A 15 1.50 2.04 4.93
C LEU A 15 1.57 2.91 6.19
N THR A 16 1.32 4.21 6.08
CA THR A 16 1.33 5.12 7.25
C THR A 16 0.24 4.76 8.26
N ILE A 17 -0.96 4.36 7.80
CA ILE A 17 -2.04 3.93 8.69
C ILE A 17 -1.67 2.62 9.39
N ALA A 18 -1.08 1.66 8.66
CA ALA A 18 -0.59 0.41 9.25
C ALA A 18 0.47 0.66 10.33
N VAL A 19 1.48 1.48 10.05
CA VAL A 19 2.56 1.82 10.99
C VAL A 19 2.01 2.59 12.19
N ALA A 20 1.12 3.57 11.97
CA ALA A 20 0.50 4.33 13.07
C ALA A 20 -0.32 3.44 14.00
N LEU A 21 -1.07 2.47 13.45
CA LEU A 21 -1.83 1.49 14.23
C LEU A 21 -0.93 0.60 15.10
N ILE A 22 0.24 0.23 14.59
CA ILE A 22 1.21 -0.61 15.32
C ILE A 22 1.93 0.20 16.40
N VAL A 23 2.33 1.45 16.11
CA VAL A 23 3.16 2.27 17.01
C VAL A 23 2.36 2.95 18.13
N PHE A 24 1.16 3.48 17.85
CA PHE A 24 0.34 4.16 18.87
C PHE A 24 -0.58 3.19 19.65
N THR A 25 -0.45 1.90 19.34
CA THR A 25 -1.24 0.72 19.70
C THR A 25 -0.88 -0.17 20.88
N GLU A 26 -1.11 0.16 22.16
CA GLU A 26 -0.71 -0.72 23.29
C GLU A 26 -1.58 -2.00 23.48
N HIS A 27 -2.73 -2.12 22.82
CA HIS A 27 -3.64 -3.26 23.01
C HIS A 27 -3.22 -4.52 22.20
N PRO A 28 -3.06 -5.70 22.83
CA PRO A 28 -2.56 -6.92 22.16
C PRO A 28 -3.49 -7.47 21.06
N LEU A 29 -4.80 -7.20 21.09
CA LEU A 29 -5.74 -7.61 20.04
C LEU A 29 -5.57 -6.84 18.71
N ARG A 30 -4.78 -5.75 18.67
CA ARG A 30 -4.60 -4.92 17.46
C ARG A 30 -3.59 -5.49 16.45
N TRP A 31 -2.90 -6.56 16.79
CA TRP A 31 -1.95 -7.22 15.88
C TRP A 31 -2.65 -7.75 14.63
N LEU A 32 -3.85 -8.32 14.76
CA LEU A 32 -4.64 -8.80 13.61
C LEU A 32 -4.89 -7.67 12.58
N PRO A 33 -5.58 -6.57 12.92
CA PRO A 33 -5.86 -5.52 11.95
C PRO A 33 -4.58 -4.85 11.45
N GLY A 34 -3.55 -4.69 12.29
CA GLY A 34 -2.25 -4.16 11.87
C GLY A 34 -1.58 -5.01 10.79
N ILE A 35 -1.59 -6.34 10.94
CA ILE A 35 -1.07 -7.28 9.96
C ILE A 35 -1.89 -7.25 8.66
N PHE A 36 -3.22 -7.22 8.75
CA PHE A 36 -4.08 -7.11 7.56
C PHE A 36 -3.83 -5.81 6.79
N PHE A 37 -3.67 -4.68 7.50
CA PHE A 37 -3.33 -3.40 6.89
C PHE A 37 -1.93 -3.40 6.28
N ALA A 38 -0.92 -3.98 6.96
CA ALA A 38 0.43 -4.12 6.42
C ALA A 38 0.45 -5.00 5.16
N LEU A 39 -0.24 -6.15 5.18
CA LEU A 39 -0.38 -7.03 4.02
C LEU A 39 -1.09 -6.33 2.86
N SER A 40 -2.16 -5.56 3.14
CA SER A 40 -2.85 -4.77 2.12
C SER A 40 -1.92 -3.73 1.49
N GLY A 41 -1.11 -3.03 2.29
CA GLY A 41 -0.12 -2.07 1.81
C GLY A 41 0.95 -2.72 0.93
N ILE A 42 1.49 -3.87 1.35
CA ILE A 42 2.47 -4.64 0.56
C ILE A 42 1.85 -5.15 -0.75
N MET A 43 0.63 -5.67 -0.71
CA MET A 43 -0.10 -6.15 -1.89
C MET A 43 -0.30 -5.05 -2.92
N VAL A 44 -0.75 -3.87 -2.49
CA VAL A 44 -0.91 -2.69 -3.36
C VAL A 44 0.44 -2.23 -3.93
N MET A 45 1.50 -2.24 -3.12
CA MET A 45 2.86 -1.91 -3.58
C MET A 45 3.33 -2.89 -4.67
N ARG A 46 3.10 -4.21 -4.48
CA ARG A 46 3.44 -5.23 -5.48
C ARG A 46 2.67 -5.06 -6.77
N TRP A 47 1.36 -4.79 -6.70
CA TRP A 47 0.54 -4.58 -7.88
C TRP A 47 1.00 -3.34 -8.66
N ARG A 48 1.43 -2.29 -7.95
CA ARG A 48 2.00 -1.09 -8.57
C ARG A 48 3.37 -1.34 -9.22
N ILE A 49 4.22 -2.18 -8.63
CA ILE A 49 5.49 -2.60 -9.24
C ILE A 49 5.22 -3.40 -10.52
N GLN A 50 4.23 -4.29 -10.50
CA GLN A 50 3.82 -5.06 -11.69
C GLN A 50 3.30 -4.14 -12.79
N ALA A 51 2.40 -3.20 -12.48
CA ALA A 51 1.88 -2.25 -13.46
C ALA A 51 2.99 -1.40 -14.11
N ARG A 52 4.04 -1.04 -13.37
CA ARG A 52 5.21 -0.34 -13.93
C ARG A 52 6.05 -1.23 -14.84
N LYS A 53 6.21 -2.52 -14.50
CA LYS A 53 6.92 -3.48 -15.35
C LYS A 53 6.18 -3.72 -16.66
N GLU A 54 4.86 -3.82 -16.60
CA GLU A 54 4.00 -4.04 -17.77
C GLU A 54 4.08 -2.86 -18.76
N GLN A 55 4.16 -1.63 -18.24
CA GLN A 55 4.40 -0.44 -19.06
C GLN A 55 5.80 -0.44 -19.72
N ALA A 56 6.84 -0.86 -19.00
CA ALA A 56 8.19 -0.91 -19.53
C ALA A 56 8.38 -1.98 -20.63
N ILE A 57 7.61 -3.08 -20.59
CA ILE A 57 7.62 -4.12 -21.63
C ILE A 57 6.96 -3.62 -22.92
N ASN A 58 5.83 -2.90 -22.81
CA ASN A 58 5.10 -2.34 -23.96
C ASN A 58 5.84 -1.21 -24.70
N GLU A 59 6.85 -0.57 -24.08
CA GLU A 59 7.70 0.43 -24.75
C GLU A 59 8.86 -0.19 -25.55
N THR A 60 9.10 -1.50 -25.41
CA THR A 60 10.17 -2.24 -26.11
C THR A 60 9.69 -3.09 -27.30
N GLU A 61 8.39 -3.16 -27.56
CA GLU A 61 7.78 -3.78 -28.75
C GLU A 61 7.45 -2.74 -29.83
#